data_AF-A0A932M3V7-F1
#
_entry.id   AF-A0A932M3V7-F1
#
_cell.length_a   1.000
_cell.length_b   1.000
_cell.length_c   1.000
_cell.angle_alpha   90.00
_cell.angle_beta   90.00
_cell.angle_gamma   90.00
#
_symmetry.space_group_name_H-M   'P 1'
#
loop_
_entity.id
_entity.type
_entity.pdbx_description
1 polymer ?
#
loop_
_entity_poly.entity_id
_entity_poly.type
_entity_poly.pdbx_seq_one_letter_code
_entity_poly.pdbx_strand_id
1 'polypeptide(L)'
;MQPDLLTVLATMYGYTYAIVIGHIFIRNINASMQEKFPTKREAHIASLSSALGCIEIFLFTSAFHIKTPEFIPVWLTLKTAAGWTHWNTPYKPNDPDPKIPGITGRPAFNIFLAGNGLVIAFSFIGAQLITWLNAMSFLPSIVTSIAAIAAASLLYLFLSPPSFFLSIAEHDRKLCNKIFNLRRK
;
A
#
# COMPACT_ATOMS: atom_id res chain seq x y z
N MET A 1 -19.37 17.32 -25.39
CA MET A 1 -18.24 18.22 -25.13
C MET A 1 -16.99 17.36 -25.19
N GLN A 2 -16.11 17.55 -26.18
CA GLN A 2 -14.87 16.78 -26.26
C GLN A 2 -13.93 17.26 -25.15
N PRO A 3 -13.35 16.37 -24.33
CA PRO A 3 -12.38 16.79 -23.32
C PRO A 3 -11.16 17.36 -24.04
N ASP A 4 -10.61 18.46 -23.52
CA ASP A 4 -9.34 18.97 -24.02
C ASP A 4 -8.20 18.01 -23.65
N LEU A 5 -7.09 18.13 -24.38
CA LEU A 5 -5.92 17.27 -24.20
C LEU A 5 -5.37 17.36 -22.76
N LEU A 6 -5.40 18.55 -22.15
CA LEU A 6 -4.93 18.77 -20.78
C LEU A 6 -5.73 17.93 -19.78
N THR A 7 -7.06 17.91 -19.92
CA THR A 7 -7.96 17.13 -19.08
C THR A 7 -7.64 15.65 -19.16
N VAL A 8 -7.45 15.13 -20.38
CA VAL A 8 -7.08 13.72 -20.58
C VAL A 8 -5.74 13.40 -19.91
N LEU A 9 -4.73 14.26 -20.10
CA LEU A 9 -3.41 14.07 -19.50
C LEU A 9 -3.45 14.15 -17.97
N ALA A 10 -4.18 15.11 -17.40
CA ALA A 10 -4.36 15.26 -15.96
C ALA A 10 -5.05 14.03 -15.36
N THR A 11 -6.11 13.53 -16.01
CA THR A 11 -6.79 12.30 -15.62
C THR A 11 -5.84 11.11 -15.65
N MET A 12 -5.11 10.91 -16.75
CA MET A 12 -4.14 9.82 -16.87
C MET A 12 -3.07 9.89 -15.78
N TYR A 13 -2.54 11.08 -15.49
CA TYR A 13 -1.54 11.29 -14.45
C TYR A 13 -2.08 10.93 -13.06
N GLY A 14 -3.26 11.45 -12.68
CA GLY A 14 -3.84 11.19 -11.37
C GLY A 14 -4.13 9.71 -11.11
N TYR A 15 -4.69 8.99 -12.11
CA TYR A 15 -4.90 7.55 -12.00
C TYR A 15 -3.59 6.77 -11.96
N THR A 16 -2.61 7.13 -12.79
CA THR A 16 -1.29 6.47 -12.79
C THR A 16 -0.61 6.67 -11.44
N TYR A 17 -0.67 7.87 -10.87
CA TYR A 17 -0.14 8.16 -9.55
C TYR A 17 -0.82 7.28 -8.48
N ALA A 18 -2.14 7.30 -8.40
CA ALA A 18 -2.88 6.53 -7.41
C ALA A 18 -2.61 5.02 -7.53
N ILE A 19 -2.70 4.48 -8.75
CA ILE A 19 -2.56 3.04 -8.99
C ILE A 19 -1.11 2.61 -8.83
N VAL A 20 -0.15 3.21 -9.56
CA VAL A 20 1.23 2.70 -9.57
C VAL A 20 1.95 3.06 -8.28
N ILE A 21 1.98 4.35 -7.93
CA ILE A 21 2.71 4.81 -6.74
C ILE A 21 2.03 4.29 -5.48
N GLY A 22 0.70 4.42 -5.40
CA GLY A 22 -0.07 3.90 -4.28
C GLY A 22 0.12 2.40 -4.09
N HIS A 23 0.02 1.59 -5.16
CA HIS A 23 0.18 0.14 -5.06
C HIS A 23 1.56 -0.28 -4.56
N ILE A 24 2.64 0.37 -5.03
CA ILE A 24 4.00 0.09 -4.57
C ILE A 24 4.12 0.29 -3.06
N PHE A 25 3.67 1.44 -2.54
CA PHE A 25 3.76 1.73 -1.11
C PHE A 25 2.83 0.85 -0.27
N ILE A 26 1.59 0.66 -0.70
CA ILE A 26 0.61 -0.18 0.01
C ILE A 26 1.12 -1.61 0.11
N ARG A 27 1.65 -2.17 -0.98
CA ARG A 27 2.22 -3.53 -0.98
C ARG A 27 3.39 -3.64 0.01
N ASN A 28 4.33 -2.70 -0.05
CA ASN A 28 5.52 -2.73 0.80
C ASN A 28 5.18 -2.56 2.28
N ILE A 29 4.33 -1.60 2.63
CA ILE A 29 3.88 -1.35 4.00
C ILE A 29 3.12 -2.57 4.55
N ASN A 30 2.19 -3.14 3.76
CA ASN A 30 1.47 -4.34 4.17
C ASN A 30 2.39 -5.55 4.35
N ALA A 31 3.38 -5.73 3.47
CA ALA A 31 4.37 -6.79 3.61
C ALA A 31 5.20 -6.64 4.90
N SER A 32 5.69 -5.42 5.20
CA SER A 32 6.42 -5.15 6.43
C SER A 32 5.59 -5.39 7.69
N MET A 33 4.31 -5.01 7.68
CA MET A 33 3.40 -5.30 8.80
C MET A 33 3.13 -6.79 8.94
N GLN A 34 3.00 -7.54 7.83
CA GLN A 34 2.82 -8.99 7.84
C GLN A 34 4.06 -9.74 8.31
N GLU A 35 5.26 -9.21 8.10
CA GLU A 35 6.48 -9.80 8.67
C GLU A 35 6.55 -9.59 10.19
N LYS A 36 6.18 -8.38 10.66
CA LYS A 36 6.10 -8.09 12.11
C LYS A 36 4.98 -8.85 12.81
N PHE A 37 3.88 -9.11 12.10
CA PHE A 37 2.74 -9.86 12.58
C PHE A 37 2.40 -10.95 11.54
N PRO A 38 2.97 -12.16 11.68
CA PRO A 38 2.79 -13.24 10.70
C PRO A 38 1.38 -13.83 10.71
N THR A 39 0.65 -13.63 9.60
CA THR A 39 -0.68 -14.22 9.36
C THR A 39 -0.52 -15.52 8.56
N LYS A 40 -1.29 -16.56 8.89
CA LYS A 40 -1.49 -17.71 7.97
C LYS A 40 -2.28 -17.19 6.77
N ARG A 41 -1.60 -16.88 5.68
CA ARG A 41 -2.22 -16.41 4.44
C ARG A 41 -1.74 -17.27 3.28
N GLU A 42 -2.67 -17.94 2.61
CA GLU A 42 -2.36 -18.71 1.41
C GLU A 42 -1.93 -17.77 0.26
N ALA A 43 -0.93 -18.19 -0.52
CA ALA A 43 -0.39 -17.40 -1.62
C ALA A 43 -1.45 -16.98 -2.66
N HIS A 44 -2.43 -17.85 -2.92
CA HIS A 44 -3.56 -17.54 -3.82
C HIS A 44 -4.37 -16.33 -3.33
N ILE A 45 -4.66 -16.27 -2.02
CA ILE A 45 -5.40 -15.17 -1.38
C ILE A 45 -4.60 -13.85 -1.47
N ALA A 46 -3.26 -13.91 -1.45
CA ALA A 46 -2.43 -12.72 -1.58
C ALA A 46 -2.57 -12.05 -2.96
N SER A 47 -2.59 -12.83 -4.04
CA SER A 47 -2.75 -12.32 -5.40
C SER A 47 -4.13 -11.67 -5.61
N LEU A 48 -5.20 -12.30 -5.10
CA LEU A 48 -6.56 -11.80 -5.20
C LEU A 48 -6.73 -10.47 -4.46
N SER A 49 -6.17 -10.33 -3.26
CA SER A 49 -6.26 -9.05 -2.54
C SER A 49 -5.43 -7.95 -3.19
N SER A 50 -4.34 -8.30 -3.87
CA SER A 50 -3.54 -7.34 -4.64
C SER A 50 -4.35 -6.76 -5.80
N ALA A 51 -5.02 -7.64 -6.56
CA ALA A 51 -5.91 -7.23 -7.65
C ALA A 51 -7.10 -6.41 -7.13
N LEU A 52 -7.73 -6.86 -6.04
CA LEU A 52 -8.80 -6.11 -5.39
C LEU A 52 -8.35 -4.71 -4.95
N GLY A 53 -7.16 -4.58 -4.37
CA GLY A 53 -6.61 -3.28 -4.00
C GLY A 53 -6.46 -2.33 -5.19
N CYS A 54 -6.03 -2.82 -6.36
CA CYS A 54 -5.97 -2.00 -7.57
C CYS A 54 -7.36 -1.55 -8.04
N ILE A 55 -8.35 -2.45 -8.00
CA ILE A 55 -9.74 -2.13 -8.36
C ILE A 55 -10.29 -1.06 -7.40
N GLU A 56 -10.03 -1.19 -6.10
CA GLU A 56 -10.46 -0.21 -5.11
C GLU A 56 -9.82 1.15 -5.30
N ILE A 57 -8.51 1.19 -5.58
CA ILE A 57 -7.84 2.46 -5.89
C ILE A 57 -8.50 3.14 -7.08
N PHE A 58 -8.79 2.39 -8.14
CA PHE A 58 -9.48 2.93 -9.31
C PHE A 58 -10.89 3.45 -8.96
N LEU A 59 -11.70 2.65 -8.26
CA LEU A 59 -13.07 3.02 -7.87
C LEU A 59 -13.10 4.21 -6.92
N PHE A 60 -12.24 4.26 -5.92
CA PHE A 60 -12.21 5.35 -4.96
C PHE A 60 -11.68 6.63 -5.59
N THR A 61 -10.66 6.55 -6.45
CA THR A 61 -10.17 7.70 -7.22
C THR A 61 -11.31 8.26 -8.09
N SER A 62 -12.05 7.38 -8.75
CA SER A 62 -13.23 7.75 -9.54
C SER A 62 -14.29 8.43 -8.68
N ALA A 63 -14.64 7.84 -7.52
CA ALA A 63 -15.64 8.35 -6.60
C ALA A 63 -15.28 9.76 -6.07
N PHE A 64 -14.03 9.98 -5.69
CA PHE A 64 -13.55 11.32 -5.32
C PHE A 64 -13.60 12.28 -6.50
N HIS A 65 -13.18 11.85 -7.70
CA HIS A 65 -13.13 12.70 -8.88
C HIS A 65 -14.52 13.16 -9.34
N ILE A 66 -15.53 12.29 -9.27
CA ILE A 66 -16.92 12.62 -9.62
C ILE A 66 -17.74 13.20 -8.45
N LYS A 67 -17.10 13.48 -7.31
CA LYS A 67 -17.71 14.06 -6.10
C LYS A 67 -18.82 13.20 -5.48
N THR A 68 -18.65 11.88 -5.49
CA THR A 68 -19.54 10.93 -4.80
C THR A 68 -18.76 10.03 -3.82
N PRO A 69 -18.04 10.59 -2.84
CA PRO A 69 -17.22 9.81 -1.91
C PRO A 69 -18.05 8.96 -0.93
N GLU A 70 -19.36 9.14 -0.86
CA GLU A 70 -20.28 8.42 0.06
C GLU A 70 -20.32 6.91 -0.20
N PHE A 71 -19.98 6.47 -1.42
CA PHE A 71 -19.82 5.06 -1.75
C PHE A 71 -18.69 4.38 -0.94
N ILE A 72 -17.61 5.13 -0.62
CA ILE A 72 -16.42 4.58 0.05
C ILE A 72 -16.78 4.00 1.43
N PRO A 73 -17.43 4.71 2.36
CA PRO A 73 -17.81 4.13 3.65
C PRO A 73 -18.78 2.97 3.50
N VAL A 74 -19.74 3.01 2.56
CA VAL A 74 -20.66 1.87 2.31
C VAL A 74 -19.87 0.62 1.89
N TRP A 75 -18.91 0.79 0.98
CA TRP A 75 -18.05 -0.29 0.53
C TRP A 75 -17.17 -0.86 1.66
N LEU A 76 -16.60 0.00 2.50
CA LEU A 76 -15.81 -0.42 3.66
C LEU A 76 -16.68 -1.14 4.70
N THR A 77 -17.90 -0.66 4.95
CA THR A 77 -18.86 -1.33 5.84
C THR A 77 -19.22 -2.69 5.28
N LEU A 78 -19.48 -2.83 3.98
CA LEU A 78 -19.75 -4.12 3.34
C LEU A 78 -18.56 -5.08 3.51
N LYS A 79 -17.33 -4.62 3.23
CA LYS A 79 -16.11 -5.41 3.43
C LYS A 79 -15.92 -5.85 4.88
N THR A 80 -16.27 -4.98 5.82
CA THR A 80 -16.17 -5.27 7.26
C THR A 80 -17.25 -6.23 7.72
N ALA A 81 -18.50 -6.04 7.27
CA ALA A 81 -19.65 -6.88 7.58
C ALA A 81 -19.57 -8.26 6.94
N ALA A 82 -18.94 -8.38 5.76
CA ALA A 82 -18.59 -9.66 5.15
C ALA A 82 -17.65 -10.49 6.04
N GLY A 83 -17.08 -9.88 7.09
CA GLY A 83 -16.54 -10.57 8.25
C GLY A 83 -15.46 -11.57 7.85
N TRP A 84 -14.31 -11.07 7.38
CA TRP A 84 -13.25 -11.95 6.93
C TRP A 84 -12.94 -12.94 8.05
N THR A 85 -13.16 -14.23 7.80
CA THR A 85 -13.08 -15.33 8.79
C THR A 85 -11.78 -15.34 9.58
N HIS A 86 -10.72 -14.78 9.00
CA HIS A 86 -9.41 -14.59 9.61
C HIS A 86 -9.39 -13.59 10.80
N TRP A 87 -10.33 -12.64 10.87
CA TRP A 87 -10.43 -11.72 12.01
C TRP A 87 -10.96 -12.38 13.28
N ASN A 88 -11.67 -13.50 13.13
CA ASN A 88 -12.32 -14.19 14.24
C ASN A 88 -11.66 -15.54 14.56
N THR A 89 -10.57 -15.91 13.89
CA THR A 89 -9.92 -17.20 14.12
C THR A 89 -9.12 -17.14 15.43
N PRO A 90 -9.51 -17.89 16.47
CA PRO A 90 -8.79 -17.91 17.73
C PRO A 90 -7.44 -18.62 17.58
N TYR A 91 -6.45 -18.16 18.35
CA TYR A 91 -5.16 -18.83 18.55
C TYR A 91 -5.40 -20.30 18.96
N LYS A 92 -4.84 -21.26 18.21
CA LYS A 92 -4.82 -22.68 18.59
C LYS A 92 -3.43 -23.01 19.17
N PRO A 93 -3.30 -23.21 20.49
CA PRO A 93 -2.01 -23.46 21.14
C PRO A 93 -1.31 -24.77 20.74
N ASN A 94 -2.02 -25.70 20.10
CA ASN A 94 -1.55 -27.07 19.82
C ASN A 94 -1.35 -27.32 18.30
N ASP A 95 -1.15 -26.29 17.49
CA ASP A 95 -0.72 -26.46 16.11
C ASP A 95 0.73 -26.97 16.11
N PRO A 96 1.06 -28.14 15.51
CA PRO A 96 2.36 -28.79 15.62
C PRO A 96 3.53 -28.05 14.93
N ASP A 97 3.28 -26.84 14.40
CA ASP A 97 4.32 -25.98 13.83
C ASP A 97 4.71 -24.87 14.84
N PRO A 98 5.81 -25.05 15.61
CA PRO A 98 6.19 -24.17 16.72
C PRO A 98 6.67 -22.77 16.30
N LYS A 99 6.61 -22.42 15.01
CA LYS A 99 7.21 -21.19 14.47
C LYS A 99 6.23 -20.03 14.23
N ILE A 100 4.93 -20.23 14.37
CA ILE A 100 3.96 -19.18 14.04
C ILE A 100 2.91 -19.07 15.12
N PRO A 101 3.11 -18.22 16.15
CA PRO A 101 2.02 -17.87 17.04
C PRO A 101 0.93 -17.19 16.21
N GLY A 102 -0.18 -17.90 15.99
CA GLY A 102 -1.31 -17.39 15.23
C GLY A 102 -1.75 -16.03 15.78
N ILE A 103 -1.87 -15.05 14.90
CA ILE A 103 -2.32 -13.71 15.26
C ILE A 103 -3.68 -13.77 15.94
N THR A 104 -3.79 -13.13 17.10
CA THR A 104 -5.08 -12.75 17.68
C THR A 104 -5.84 -11.89 16.66
N GLY A 105 -7.16 -11.97 16.53
CA GLY A 105 -7.90 -11.24 15.47
C GLY A 105 -7.56 -9.74 15.27
N ARG A 106 -7.03 -9.09 16.32
CA ARG A 106 -6.71 -7.66 16.37
C ARG A 106 -5.55 -7.20 15.45
N PRO A 107 -4.32 -7.76 15.47
CA PRO A 107 -3.30 -7.36 14.48
C PRO A 107 -3.71 -7.58 13.02
N ALA A 108 -4.44 -8.66 12.71
CA ALA A 108 -4.93 -8.91 11.36
C ALA A 108 -5.94 -7.82 10.91
N PHE A 109 -6.85 -7.44 11.82
CA PHE A 109 -7.78 -6.33 11.61
C PHE A 109 -7.05 -4.98 11.45
N ASN A 110 -6.00 -4.71 12.25
CA ASN A 110 -5.21 -3.49 12.13
C ASN A 110 -4.47 -3.40 10.78
N ILE A 111 -3.91 -4.51 10.29
CA ILE A 111 -3.28 -4.57 8.96
C ILE A 111 -4.31 -4.27 7.87
N PHE A 112 -5.51 -4.86 7.98
CA PHE A 112 -6.61 -4.58 7.07
C PHE A 112 -6.99 -3.10 7.08
N LEU A 113 -7.20 -2.51 8.26
CA LEU A 113 -7.54 -1.09 8.39
C LEU A 113 -6.46 -0.18 7.80
N ALA A 114 -5.20 -0.44 8.12
CA ALA A 114 -4.07 0.33 7.60
C ALA A 114 -3.99 0.26 6.07
N GLY A 115 -4.15 -0.95 5.50
CA GLY A 115 -4.17 -1.15 4.05
C GLY A 115 -5.29 -0.37 3.36
N ASN A 116 -6.52 -0.44 3.87
CA ASN A 116 -7.66 0.33 3.30
C ASN A 116 -7.47 1.83 3.49
N GLY A 117 -6.95 2.28 4.64
CA GLY A 117 -6.65 3.69 4.88
C GLY A 117 -5.67 4.25 3.87
N LEU A 118 -4.60 3.51 3.55
CA LEU A 118 -3.64 3.89 2.52
C LEU A 118 -4.26 3.90 1.12
N VAL A 119 -5.10 2.90 0.77
CA VAL A 119 -5.84 2.89 -0.50
C VAL A 119 -6.68 4.17 -0.65
N ILE A 120 -7.45 4.55 0.38
CA ILE A 120 -8.27 5.76 0.36
C ILE A 120 -7.39 7.01 0.23
N ALA A 121 -6.31 7.10 1.00
CA ALA A 121 -5.41 8.24 0.97
C ALA A 121 -4.79 8.47 -0.42
N PHE A 122 -4.23 7.43 -1.03
CA PHE A 122 -3.65 7.53 -2.38
C PHE A 122 -4.70 7.79 -3.46
N SER A 123 -5.91 7.27 -3.29
CA SER A 123 -7.03 7.53 -4.20
C SER A 123 -7.51 8.99 -4.14
N PHE A 124 -7.61 9.52 -2.93
CA PHE A 124 -7.92 10.93 -2.70
C PHE A 124 -6.87 11.85 -3.32
N ILE A 125 -5.58 11.56 -3.08
CA ILE A 125 -4.48 12.33 -3.66
C ILE A 125 -4.54 12.27 -5.19
N GLY A 126 -4.73 11.07 -5.78
CA GLY A 126 -4.90 10.92 -7.21
C GLY A 126 -6.00 11.80 -7.79
N ALA A 127 -7.19 11.78 -7.19
CA ALA A 127 -8.32 12.62 -7.61
C ALA A 127 -8.03 14.13 -7.45
N GLN A 128 -7.34 14.51 -6.38
CA GLN A 128 -6.98 15.90 -6.13
C GLN A 128 -5.92 16.42 -7.12
N LEU A 129 -4.98 15.56 -7.54
CA LEU A 129 -4.02 15.87 -8.61
C LEU A 129 -4.74 16.14 -9.93
N ILE A 130 -5.75 15.36 -10.30
CA ILE A 130 -6.56 15.63 -11.50
C ILE A 130 -7.19 17.03 -11.40
N THR A 131 -7.78 17.34 -10.25
CA THR A 131 -8.45 18.63 -10.01
C THR A 131 -7.49 19.81 -10.12
N TRP A 132 -6.33 19.73 -9.48
CA TRP A 132 -5.34 20.81 -9.50
C TRP A 132 -4.65 20.98 -10.85
N LEU A 133 -4.35 19.89 -11.57
CA LEU A 133 -3.75 19.98 -12.89
C LEU A 133 -4.72 20.59 -13.92
N ASN A 134 -6.01 20.24 -13.84
CA ASN A 134 -7.04 20.89 -14.66
C ASN A 134 -7.19 22.38 -14.34
N ALA A 135 -6.97 22.78 -13.09
CA ALA A 135 -6.93 24.16 -12.65
C ALA A 135 -5.57 24.86 -12.85
N MET A 136 -4.63 24.24 -13.59
CA MET A 136 -3.26 24.72 -13.80
C MET A 136 -2.50 25.08 -12.50
N SER A 137 -2.89 24.46 -11.40
CA SER A 137 -2.32 24.65 -10.07
C SER A 137 -1.21 23.62 -9.83
N PHE A 138 -0.04 23.85 -10.45
CA PHE A 138 1.07 22.88 -10.41
C PHE A 138 1.73 22.76 -9.04
N LEU A 139 1.86 23.87 -8.30
CA LEU A 139 2.54 23.88 -7.01
C LEU A 139 1.91 22.91 -5.98
N PRO A 140 0.60 22.95 -5.69
CA PRO A 140 0.00 21.98 -4.76
C PRO A 140 0.13 20.55 -5.29
N SER A 141 0.04 20.33 -6.60
CA SER A 141 0.21 19.01 -7.20
C SER A 141 1.59 18.40 -6.92
N ILE A 142 2.65 19.20 -7.10
CA ILE A 142 4.03 18.78 -6.85
C ILE A 142 4.25 18.56 -5.35
N VAL A 143 3.88 19.54 -4.53
CA VAL A 143 4.11 19.50 -3.08
C VAL A 143 3.38 18.31 -2.45
N THR A 144 2.11 18.09 -2.78
CA THR A 144 1.34 16.95 -2.24
C THR A 144 1.90 15.62 -2.72
N SER A 145 2.33 15.51 -3.98
CA SER A 145 2.92 14.28 -4.51
C SER A 145 4.21 13.91 -3.77
N ILE A 146 5.10 14.88 -3.56
CA ILE A 146 6.36 14.69 -2.83
C ILE A 146 6.08 14.38 -1.36
N ALA A 147 5.19 15.15 -0.72
CA ALA A 147 4.85 14.96 0.69
C ALA A 147 4.25 13.57 0.95
N ALA A 148 3.37 13.09 0.07
CA ALA A 148 2.77 11.76 0.19
C ALA A 148 3.81 10.63 0.03
N ILE A 149 4.71 10.75 -0.95
CA ILE A 149 5.82 9.79 -1.14
C ILE A 149 6.73 9.79 0.09
N ALA A 150 7.10 10.97 0.61
CA ALA A 150 7.93 11.09 1.80
C ALA A 150 7.25 10.48 3.03
N ALA A 151 5.97 10.79 3.27
CA ALA A 151 5.20 10.23 4.38
C ALA A 151 5.07 8.71 4.29
N ALA A 152 4.75 8.17 3.10
CA ALA A 152 4.65 6.72 2.90
C ALA A 152 6.01 6.02 3.05
N SER A 153 7.10 6.66 2.61
CA SER A 153 8.47 6.16 2.80
C SER A 153 8.86 6.13 4.27
N LEU A 154 8.55 7.19 5.03
CA LEU A 154 8.79 7.24 6.47
C LEU A 154 7.99 6.17 7.21
N LEU A 155 6.72 6.00 6.86
CA LEU A 155 5.87 4.95 7.43
C LEU A 155 6.43 3.55 7.11
N TYR A 156 6.84 3.32 5.86
CA TYR A 156 7.51 2.07 5.47
C TYR A 156 8.76 1.82 6.31
N LEU A 157 9.67 2.80 6.42
CA LEU A 157 10.90 2.66 7.22
C LEU A 157 10.63 2.40 8.71
N PHE A 158 9.61 3.04 9.28
CA PHE A 158 9.18 2.81 10.66
C PHE A 158 8.62 1.38 10.84
N LEU A 159 7.91 0.88 9.84
CA LEU A 159 7.33 -0.46 9.84
C LEU A 159 8.30 -1.54 9.36
N SER A 160 9.43 -1.20 8.74
CA SER A 160 10.44 -2.15 8.28
C SER A 160 10.98 -3.02 9.44
N PRO A 161 11.11 -4.33 9.24
CA PRO A 161 11.66 -5.22 10.25
C PRO A 161 13.20 -5.14 10.32
N PRO A 162 13.82 -5.51 11.45
CA PRO A 162 15.29 -5.49 11.61
C PRO A 162 16.03 -6.36 10.59
N SER A 163 15.40 -7.46 10.15
CA SER A 163 15.87 -8.37 9.09
C SER A 163 16.18 -7.66 7.77
N PHE A 164 15.39 -6.63 7.42
CA PHE A 164 15.62 -5.81 6.23
C PHE A 164 16.97 -5.07 6.31
N PHE A 165 17.25 -4.45 7.47
CA PHE A 165 18.52 -3.76 7.70
C PHE A 165 19.70 -4.74 7.71
N LEU A 166 19.51 -5.94 8.24
CA LEU A 166 20.52 -7.01 8.20
C LEU A 166 20.82 -7.47 6.76
N SER A 167 19.79 -7.62 5.92
CA SER A 167 19.97 -7.97 4.50
C SER A 167 20.75 -6.90 3.74
N ILE A 168 20.52 -5.61 4.02
CA ILE A 168 21.28 -4.51 3.41
C ILE A 168 22.74 -4.59 3.86
N ALA A 169 22.98 -4.72 5.17
CA ALA A 169 24.32 -4.83 5.72
C ALA A 169 25.10 -6.04 5.18
N GLU A 170 24.42 -7.17 4.94
CA GLU A 170 25.04 -8.36 4.36
C GLU A 170 25.35 -8.19 2.87
N HIS A 171 24.48 -7.51 2.12
CA HIS A 171 24.74 -7.15 0.72
C HIS A 171 25.96 -6.23 0.60
N ASP A 172 26.04 -5.18 1.43
CA ASP A 172 27.17 -4.25 1.45
C ASP A 172 28.48 -4.95 1.82
N ARG A 173 28.44 -5.87 2.79
CA ARG A 173 29.61 -6.69 3.15
C ARG A 173 30.11 -7.54 1.98
N LYS A 174 29.20 -8.14 1.20
CA LYS A 174 29.55 -8.93 0.00
C LYS A 174 30.15 -8.04 -1.10
N LEU A 175 29.62 -6.84 -1.29
CA LEU A 175 30.13 -5.88 -2.26
C LEU A 175 31.56 -5.43 -1.90
N CYS A 176 31.79 -5.09 -0.63
CA CYS A 176 33.11 -4.71 -0.12
C CYS A 176 34.14 -5.83 -0.30
N ASN A 177 33.80 -7.08 0.03
CA ASN A 177 34.69 -8.23 -0.16
C ASN A 177 35.04 -8.45 -1.64
N LYS A 178 34.08 -8.25 -2.56
CA LYS A 178 34.31 -8.36 -4.00
C LYS A 178 35.26 -7.28 -4.50
N ILE A 179 35.07 -6.03 -4.08
CA ILE A 179 35.96 -4.90 -4.44
C ILE A 179 37.37 -5.13 -3.89
N PHE A 180 37.49 -5.58 -2.65
CA PHE A 180 38.79 -5.86 -2.02
C PHE A 180 39.56 -6.97 -2.75
N ASN A 181 38.87 -8.04 -3.16
CA ASN A 181 39.47 -9.13 -3.91
C ASN A 181 39.89 -8.73 -5.34
N LEU A 182 39.22 -7.74 -5.95
CA LEU A 182 39.60 -7.19 -7.25
C LEU A 182 40.84 -6.29 -7.19
N ARG A 183 41.12 -5.64 -6.04
CA ARG A 183 42.34 -4.83 -5.84
C ARG A 183 43.59 -5.64 -5.48
N ARG A 184 43.43 -6.92 -5.12
CA ARG A 184 44.55 -7.83 -4.79
C ARG A 184 45.08 -8.60 -6.00
N LYS A 185 44.44 -8.49 -7.15
CA LYS A 185 44.90 -9.04 -8.43
C LYS A 185 45.54 -7.93 -9.25
#